data_AF-A0A1V9ZPW9-F1
#
_entry.id   AF-A0A1V9ZPW9-F1
#
_cell.length_a   1.000
_cell.length_b   1.000
_cell.length_c   1.000
_cell.angle_alpha   90.00
_cell.angle_beta   90.00
_cell.angle_gamma   90.00
#
_symmetry.space_group_name_H-M   'P 1'
#
loop_
_entity.id
_entity.type
_entity.pdbx_description
1 polymer ?
#
loop_
_entity_poly.entity_id
_entity_poly.type
_entity_poly.pdbx_seq_one_letter_code
_entity_poly.pdbx_strand_id
1 'polypeptide(L)'
;MERKARPGQRLCEEHEIKYGVRVTSRDSIGEPTVAACRFCLYFGRQIKSDRARSFANQVKIYEAPFRMDNFVQHNRLHHLDHWITYMELDANQKKNYFPNTPPPSNIQVAFPPKRKTIDSKAMDLSGIEQEPKQKQIKIDAITADELLEIERKKHSLETEMLKKELELKNIQIITSTMLARQKMIESGVPQSEIDSILPLPIKTTNDAINI
;
A
#
# COMPACT_ATOMS: atom_id res chain seq x y z
N MET A 1 -41.70 5.29 11.92
CA MET A 1 -40.67 6.33 11.72
C MET A 1 -39.75 5.89 10.59
N GLU A 2 -40.05 6.32 9.37
CA GLU A 2 -39.19 6.09 8.21
C GLU A 2 -37.84 6.77 8.42
N ARG A 3 -36.77 5.97 8.43
CA ARG A 3 -35.41 6.50 8.38
C ARG A 3 -35.24 7.12 7.00
N LYS A 4 -35.41 8.44 6.89
CA LYS A 4 -35.12 9.19 5.66
C LYS A 4 -33.67 8.89 5.25
N ALA A 5 -33.51 8.09 4.20
CA ALA A 5 -32.21 7.84 3.60
C ALA A 5 -31.66 9.18 3.14
N ARG A 6 -30.52 9.61 3.71
CA ARG A 6 -29.75 10.71 3.13
C ARG A 6 -29.44 10.30 1.69
N PRO A 7 -29.54 11.20 0.68
CA PRO A 7 -29.22 10.85 -0.69
C PRO A 7 -27.71 10.56 -0.79
N GLY A 8 -27.34 9.32 -0.50
CA GLY A 8 -26.03 8.80 -0.84
C GLY A 8 -25.95 8.80 -2.35
N GLN A 9 -24.86 9.34 -2.88
CA GLN A 9 -24.62 9.40 -4.32
C GLN A 9 -24.75 7.98 -4.90
N ARG A 10 -25.62 7.83 -5.89
CA ARG A 10 -25.85 6.53 -6.53
C ARG A 10 -24.55 6.07 -7.19
N LEU A 11 -24.19 4.81 -6.95
CA LEU A 11 -23.07 4.19 -7.64
C LEU A 11 -23.49 4.00 -9.10
N CYS A 12 -22.77 4.62 -10.03
CA CYS A 12 -23.01 4.55 -11.46
C CYS A 12 -21.76 3.98 -12.15
N GLU A 13 -21.87 3.68 -13.44
CA GLU A 13 -20.77 3.06 -14.20
C GLU A 13 -19.50 3.92 -14.23
N GLU A 14 -19.64 5.25 -14.27
CA GLU A 14 -18.50 6.16 -14.18
C GLU A 14 -17.73 5.99 -12.86
N HIS A 15 -18.44 5.77 -11.75
CA HIS A 15 -17.83 5.50 -10.46
C HIS A 15 -17.15 4.13 -10.43
N GLU A 16 -17.73 3.11 -11.09
CA GLU A 16 -17.12 1.78 -11.22
C GLU A 16 -15.75 1.87 -11.91
N ILE A 17 -15.67 2.63 -13.01
CA ILE A 17 -14.41 2.87 -13.73
C ILE A 17 -13.47 3.76 -12.89
N LYS A 18 -13.96 4.88 -12.35
CA LYS A 18 -13.11 5.84 -11.63
C LYS A 18 -12.42 5.24 -10.42
N TYR A 19 -13.11 4.40 -9.65
CA TYR A 19 -12.60 3.84 -8.39
C TYR A 19 -12.13 2.39 -8.49
N GLY A 20 -12.25 1.76 -9.67
CA GLY A 20 -11.88 0.35 -9.85
C GLY A 20 -12.75 -0.58 -9.01
N VAL A 21 -14.07 -0.33 -8.99
CA VAL A 21 -15.06 -1.17 -8.30
C VAL A 21 -16.03 -1.76 -9.32
N ARG A 22 -16.68 -2.88 -8.98
CA ARG A 22 -17.70 -3.50 -9.82
C ARG A 22 -18.95 -3.77 -9.01
N VAL A 23 -20.13 -3.43 -9.54
CA VAL A 23 -21.40 -3.82 -8.94
C VAL A 23 -21.61 -5.33 -9.10
N THR A 24 -21.81 -6.03 -7.99
CA THR A 24 -22.02 -7.48 -7.95
C THR A 24 -23.48 -7.85 -7.74
N SER A 25 -24.27 -7.01 -7.08
CA SER A 25 -25.69 -7.24 -6.82
C SER A 25 -26.49 -5.95 -6.99
N ARG A 26 -27.72 -6.10 -7.50
CA ARG A 26 -28.71 -5.03 -7.67
C ARG A 26 -30.02 -5.43 -7.00
N ASP A 27 -30.77 -4.45 -6.51
CA ASP A 27 -32.12 -4.66 -5.98
C ASP A 27 -33.13 -4.90 -7.12
N SER A 28 -34.35 -5.28 -6.77
CA SER A 28 -35.54 -5.43 -7.63
C SER A 28 -35.83 -4.20 -8.52
N ILE A 29 -35.43 -3.00 -8.07
CA ILE A 29 -35.59 -1.72 -8.79
C ILE A 29 -34.39 -1.43 -9.71
N GLY A 30 -33.36 -2.28 -9.69
CA GLY A 30 -32.13 -2.13 -10.49
C GLY A 30 -31.02 -1.31 -9.81
N GLU A 31 -31.24 -0.82 -8.59
CA GLU A 31 -30.26 -0.06 -7.82
C GLU A 31 -29.13 -0.97 -7.29
N PRO A 32 -27.86 -0.55 -7.36
CA PRO A 32 -26.76 -1.35 -6.84
C PRO A 32 -26.86 -1.50 -5.31
N THR A 33 -26.79 -2.73 -4.84
CA THR A 33 -26.83 -3.07 -3.39
C THR A 33 -25.47 -3.47 -2.87
N VAL A 34 -24.68 -4.15 -3.71
CA VAL A 34 -23.36 -4.67 -3.35
C VAL A 34 -22.36 -4.38 -4.46
N ALA A 35 -21.19 -3.87 -4.09
CA ALA A 35 -20.05 -3.68 -4.98
C ALA A 35 -18.79 -4.35 -4.41
N ALA A 36 -17.90 -4.81 -5.29
CA ALA A 36 -16.63 -5.41 -4.93
C ALA A 36 -15.45 -4.61 -5.48
N CYS A 37 -14.34 -4.58 -4.74
CA CYS A 37 -13.09 -4.01 -5.21
C CYS A 37 -12.50 -4.86 -6.35
N ARG A 38 -12.27 -4.28 -7.53
CA ARG A 38 -11.67 -5.00 -8.67
C ARG A 38 -10.19 -5.32 -8.40
N PHE A 39 -9.46 -4.44 -7.72
CA PHE A 39 -8.05 -4.73 -7.37
C PHE A 39 -7.92 -5.97 -6.48
N CYS A 40 -8.79 -6.08 -5.46
CA CYS A 40 -8.88 -7.30 -4.66
C CYS A 40 -9.21 -8.55 -5.49
N LEU A 41 -10.12 -8.43 -6.47
CA LEU A 41 -10.58 -9.54 -7.31
C LEU A 41 -9.50 -10.05 -8.27
N TYR A 42 -8.64 -9.18 -8.77
CA TYR A 42 -7.66 -9.55 -9.81
C TYR A 42 -6.24 -9.69 -9.30
N PHE A 43 -5.83 -8.81 -8.38
CA PHE A 43 -4.45 -8.76 -7.89
C PHE A 43 -4.30 -9.26 -6.46
N GLY A 44 -5.40 -9.38 -5.71
CA GLY A 44 -5.34 -9.65 -4.28
C GLY A 44 -4.74 -8.47 -3.51
N ARG A 45 -4.40 -8.70 -2.23
CA ARG A 45 -3.85 -7.64 -1.36
C ARG A 45 -2.36 -7.45 -1.63
N GLN A 46 -1.92 -6.22 -1.91
CA GLN A 46 -0.50 -5.92 -2.19
C GLN A 46 0.28 -5.58 -0.92
N ILE A 47 -0.35 -4.87 0.03
CA ILE A 47 0.31 -4.43 1.26
C ILE A 47 0.15 -5.50 2.33
N LYS A 48 1.29 -6.06 2.77
CA LYS A 48 1.36 -7.04 3.85
C LYS A 48 1.38 -6.27 5.17
N SER A 49 0.65 -6.73 6.18
CA SER A 49 0.95 -6.27 7.53
C SER A 49 2.23 -6.96 7.98
N ASP A 50 3.15 -6.23 8.62
CA ASP A 50 4.45 -6.76 9.05
C ASP A 50 4.35 -8.02 9.93
N ARG A 51 3.18 -8.24 10.55
CA ARG A 51 2.89 -9.39 11.42
C ARG A 51 2.23 -10.58 10.71
N ALA A 52 1.80 -10.45 9.45
CA ALA A 52 1.12 -11.53 8.75
C ALA A 52 2.12 -12.53 8.13
N ARG A 53 1.80 -13.83 8.14
CA ARG A 53 2.62 -14.86 7.48
C ARG A 53 2.32 -14.98 5.97
N SER A 54 1.13 -14.57 5.53
CA SER A 54 0.70 -14.56 4.13
C SER A 54 -0.29 -13.43 3.85
N PHE A 55 -0.53 -13.13 2.58
CA PHE A 55 -1.60 -12.22 2.16
C PHE A 55 -2.95 -12.91 2.31
N ALA A 56 -3.86 -12.32 3.09
CA ALA A 56 -5.25 -12.73 3.06
C ALA A 56 -5.87 -12.25 1.74
N ASN A 57 -6.12 -13.18 0.81
CA ASN A 57 -6.79 -12.92 -0.47
C ASN A 57 -8.32 -12.83 -0.31
N GLN A 58 -8.76 -12.05 0.68
CA GLN A 58 -10.19 -11.75 0.84
C GLN A 58 -10.55 -10.53 0.00
N VAL A 59 -11.61 -10.68 -0.80
CA VAL A 59 -12.13 -9.56 -1.58
C VAL A 59 -12.90 -8.60 -0.69
N LYS A 60 -12.56 -7.31 -0.79
CA LYS A 60 -13.34 -6.27 -0.13
C LYS A 60 -14.67 -6.07 -0.83
N ILE A 61 -15.74 -6.27 -0.07
CA ILE A 61 -17.13 -6.01 -0.45
C ILE A 61 -17.62 -4.73 0.23
N TYR A 62 -18.40 -3.95 -0.50
CA TYR A 62 -19.07 -2.73 -0.06
C TYR A 62 -20.58 -2.90 -0.20
N GLU A 63 -21.32 -2.43 0.78
CA GLU A 63 -22.78 -2.43 0.80
C GLU A 63 -23.29 -0.99 0.72
N ALA A 64 -24.47 -0.81 0.14
CA ALA A 64 -25.14 0.49 0.11
C ALA A 64 -25.49 0.97 1.54
N PRO A 65 -25.42 2.29 1.85
CA PRO A 65 -25.10 3.39 0.95
C PRO A 65 -23.60 3.51 0.67
N PHE A 66 -23.25 3.60 -0.62
CA PHE A 66 -21.86 3.69 -1.05
C PHE A 66 -21.25 5.05 -0.69
N ARG A 67 -19.99 5.01 -0.24
CA ARG A 67 -19.18 6.19 -0.01
C ARG A 67 -17.91 6.07 -0.83
N MET A 68 -17.71 7.01 -1.75
CA MET A 68 -16.56 7.00 -2.66
C MET A 68 -15.23 7.11 -1.92
N ASP A 69 -15.19 7.85 -0.80
CA ASP A 69 -14.01 7.98 0.04
C ASP A 69 -13.52 6.62 0.57
N ASN A 70 -14.45 5.71 0.89
CA ASN A 70 -14.10 4.37 1.34
C ASN A 70 -13.36 3.58 0.26
N PHE A 71 -13.72 3.77 -1.02
CA PHE A 71 -13.04 3.12 -2.14
C PHE A 71 -11.61 3.63 -2.26
N VAL A 72 -11.43 4.95 -2.24
CA VAL A 72 -10.11 5.59 -2.33
C VAL A 72 -9.23 5.19 -1.16
N GLN A 73 -9.76 5.23 0.07
CA GLN A 73 -9.02 4.86 1.26
C GLN A 73 -8.57 3.40 1.21
N HIS A 74 -9.47 2.48 0.82
CA HIS A 74 -9.13 1.08 0.67
C HIS A 74 -8.04 0.85 -0.38
N ASN A 75 -8.17 1.47 -1.56
CA ASN A 75 -7.17 1.35 -2.63
C ASN A 75 -5.80 1.85 -2.17
N ARG A 76 -5.73 3.02 -1.51
CA ARG A 76 -4.46 3.56 -0.96
C ARG A 76 -3.84 2.65 0.10
N LEU A 77 -4.65 2.05 0.97
CA LEU A 77 -4.15 1.24 2.08
C LEU A 77 -3.75 -0.18 1.67
N HIS A 78 -4.32 -0.73 0.59
CA HIS A 78 -4.18 -2.17 0.29
C HIS A 78 -3.67 -2.46 -1.14
N HIS A 79 -3.78 -1.50 -2.05
CA HIS A 79 -3.44 -1.64 -3.47
C HIS A 79 -2.71 -0.39 -3.99
N LEU A 80 -1.80 0.19 -3.19
CA LEU A 80 -1.20 1.51 -3.49
C LEU A 80 -0.55 1.55 -4.87
N ASP A 81 0.26 0.54 -5.22
CA ASP A 81 0.99 0.52 -6.48
C ASP A 81 0.04 0.46 -7.67
N HIS A 82 -0.93 -0.47 -7.66
CA HIS A 82 -1.94 -0.54 -8.71
C HIS A 82 -2.81 0.71 -8.77
N TRP A 83 -3.11 1.32 -7.62
CA TRP A 83 -3.93 2.53 -7.55
C TRP A 83 -3.23 3.74 -8.18
N ILE A 84 -1.92 3.93 -7.94
CA ILE A 84 -1.13 5.01 -8.55
C ILE A 84 -1.11 4.84 -10.06
N THR A 85 -0.71 3.65 -10.55
CA THR A 85 -0.71 3.36 -11.99
C THR A 85 -2.10 3.57 -12.59
N TYR A 86 -3.14 3.05 -11.94
CA TYR A 86 -4.50 3.16 -12.44
C TYR A 86 -4.99 4.60 -12.53
N MET A 87 -4.61 5.48 -11.59
CA MET A 87 -5.04 6.87 -11.60
C MET A 87 -4.52 7.64 -12.82
N GLU A 88 -3.32 7.33 -13.27
CA GLU A 88 -2.65 7.96 -14.43
C GLU A 88 -3.23 7.50 -15.78
N LEU A 89 -4.00 6.41 -15.81
CA LEU A 89 -4.59 5.88 -17.04
C LEU A 89 -5.79 6.71 -17.55
N ASP A 90 -5.93 6.76 -18.86
CA ASP A 90 -7.11 7.32 -19.52
C ASP A 90 -8.35 6.43 -19.34
N ALA A 91 -9.54 6.98 -19.59
CA ALA A 91 -10.80 6.25 -19.44
C ALA A 91 -10.85 4.93 -20.24
N ASN A 92 -10.30 4.92 -21.46
CA ASN A 92 -10.24 3.71 -22.30
C ASN A 92 -9.24 2.67 -21.75
N GLN A 93 -8.11 3.13 -21.23
CA GLN A 93 -7.12 2.26 -20.61
C GLN A 93 -7.64 1.67 -19.29
N LYS A 94 -8.35 2.47 -18.48
CA LYS A 94 -9.02 2.03 -17.25
C LYS A 94 -10.03 0.92 -17.49
N LYS A 95 -10.79 0.99 -18.58
CA LYS A 95 -11.72 -0.08 -18.99
C LYS A 95 -11.02 -1.40 -19.27
N ASN A 96 -9.80 -1.35 -19.82
CA ASN A 96 -9.01 -2.53 -20.22
C ASN A 96 -7.98 -2.96 -19.16
N TYR A 97 -7.82 -2.20 -18.08
CA TYR A 97 -6.80 -2.46 -17.05
C TYR A 97 -7.05 -3.78 -16.30
N PHE A 98 -8.32 -4.10 -16.05
CA PHE A 98 -8.71 -5.34 -15.41
C PHE A 98 -9.12 -6.35 -16.48
N PRO A 99 -8.61 -7.59 -16.45
CA PRO A 99 -9.01 -8.60 -17.41
C PRO A 99 -10.50 -8.93 -17.24
N ASN A 100 -11.24 -9.08 -18.34
CA ASN A 100 -12.68 -9.43 -18.31
C ASN A 100 -12.95 -10.87 -17.85
N THR A 101 -11.91 -11.62 -17.47
CA THR A 101 -12.04 -12.99 -16.96
C THR A 101 -12.74 -12.99 -15.60
N PRO A 102 -13.58 -13.99 -15.30
CA PRO A 102 -14.10 -14.18 -13.96
C PRO A 102 -12.94 -14.35 -12.97
N PRO A 103 -13.09 -13.90 -11.71
CA PRO A 103 -12.06 -14.08 -10.69
C PRO A 103 -11.70 -15.57 -10.58
N PRO A 104 -10.40 -15.93 -10.44
CA PRO A 104 -9.99 -17.32 -10.32
C PRO A 104 -10.70 -17.98 -9.13
N SER A 105 -11.15 -19.23 -9.31
CA SER A 105 -12.03 -19.98 -8.40
C SER A 105 -11.53 -20.15 -6.96
N ASN A 106 -10.30 -19.73 -6.66
CA ASN A 106 -9.67 -19.77 -5.35
C ASN A 106 -9.83 -18.46 -4.54
N ILE A 107 -10.58 -17.48 -5.04
CA ILE A 107 -10.82 -16.23 -4.32
C ILE A 107 -12.02 -16.38 -3.39
N GLN A 108 -11.75 -16.38 -2.09
CA GLN A 108 -12.79 -16.37 -1.07
C GLN A 108 -13.41 -14.97 -0.99
N VAL A 109 -14.57 -14.81 -1.64
CA VAL A 109 -15.45 -13.65 -1.46
C VAL A 109 -16.11 -13.78 -0.09
N ALA A 110 -15.37 -13.46 0.97
CA ALA A 110 -15.92 -13.50 2.31
C ALA A 110 -16.80 -12.26 2.52
N PHE A 111 -18.11 -12.49 2.46
CA PHE A 111 -19.14 -11.55 2.86
C PHE A 111 -18.94 -11.21 4.34
N PRO A 112 -18.97 -9.91 4.72
CA PRO A 112 -18.96 -9.56 6.14
C PRO A 112 -20.16 -10.22 6.83
N PRO A 113 -19.99 -10.83 8.02
CA PRO A 113 -21.11 -11.40 8.75
C PRO A 113 -22.12 -10.29 9.06
N LYS A 114 -23.37 -10.49 8.64
CA LYS A 114 -24.50 -9.58 8.91
C LYS A 114 -24.54 -9.30 10.42
N ARG A 115 -24.28 -8.06 10.83
CA ARG A 115 -24.56 -7.63 12.20
C ARG A 115 -26.06 -7.78 12.44
N LYS A 116 -26.44 -8.74 13.30
CA LYS A 116 -27.78 -8.76 13.90
C LYS A 116 -27.95 -7.45 14.66
N THR A 117 -28.97 -6.67 14.31
CA THR A 117 -29.48 -5.60 15.14
C THR A 117 -29.98 -6.23 16.44
N ILE A 118 -29.28 -5.99 17.55
CA ILE A 118 -29.77 -6.32 18.87
C ILE A 118 -30.33 -5.01 19.43
N ASP A 119 -31.62 -5.04 19.73
CA ASP A 119 -32.37 -3.96 20.33
C ASP A 119 -31.78 -3.52 21.68
N SER A 120 -32.01 -2.23 21.96
CA SER A 120 -31.58 -1.48 23.13
C SER A 120 -31.82 -2.21 24.46
N LYS A 121 -30.76 -2.36 25.27
CA LYS A 121 -30.88 -2.32 26.72
C LYS A 121 -29.67 -1.63 27.34
N ALA A 122 -29.95 -0.54 28.04
CA ALA A 122 -28.96 0.24 28.77
C ALA A 122 -28.35 -0.58 29.92
N MET A 123 -27.03 -0.48 30.09
CA MET A 123 -26.42 -0.53 31.41
C MET A 123 -25.12 0.29 31.39
N ASP A 124 -25.13 1.31 32.23
CA ASP A 124 -24.02 2.15 32.63
C ASP A 124 -23.02 1.34 33.47
N LEU A 125 -21.72 1.58 33.29
CA LEU A 125 -20.70 1.60 34.35
C LEU A 125 -19.32 1.93 33.75
N SER A 126 -18.93 3.16 34.05
CA SER A 126 -17.64 3.81 33.93
C SER A 126 -16.40 2.97 34.29
N GLY A 127 -15.31 3.18 33.55
CA GLY A 127 -13.97 3.29 34.14
C GLY A 127 -12.78 2.84 33.27
N ILE A 128 -11.98 3.83 32.84
CA ILE A 128 -10.49 3.83 32.76
C ILE A 128 -9.88 3.05 31.56
N GLU A 129 -9.01 3.56 30.67
CA GLU A 129 -8.29 4.84 30.42
C GLU A 129 -7.87 4.82 28.92
N GLN A 130 -8.30 5.79 28.10
CA GLN A 130 -7.49 6.85 27.48
C GLN A 130 -6.14 6.44 26.82
N GLU A 131 -6.17 6.31 25.49
CA GLU A 131 -5.01 6.50 24.59
C GLU A 131 -5.43 7.39 23.39
N PRO A 132 -4.49 8.05 22.69
CA PRO A 132 -4.50 9.51 22.56
C PRO A 132 -5.42 10.05 21.46
N LYS A 133 -6.06 11.19 21.77
CA LYS A 133 -6.83 12.02 20.84
C LYS A 133 -5.97 12.40 19.62
N GLN A 134 -6.25 11.79 18.47
CA GLN A 134 -5.87 12.37 17.18
C GLN A 134 -6.59 13.73 17.05
N LYS A 135 -5.83 14.80 17.23
CA LYS A 135 -6.27 16.16 16.89
C LYS A 135 -6.72 16.13 15.44
N GLN A 136 -8.01 16.43 15.24
CA GLN A 136 -8.60 16.77 13.96
C GLN A 136 -7.78 17.92 13.36
N ILE A 137 -6.93 17.63 12.37
CA ILE A 137 -6.20 18.67 11.64
C ILE A 137 -7.24 19.38 10.77
N LYS A 138 -7.56 20.62 11.15
CA LYS A 138 -8.25 21.56 10.28
C LYS A 138 -7.35 21.81 9.09
N ILE A 139 -7.86 21.60 7.88
CA ILE A 139 -7.13 21.87 6.65
C ILE A 139 -7.19 23.37 6.45
N ASP A 140 -6.29 24.07 7.14
CA ASP A 140 -6.01 25.48 6.86
C ASP A 140 -5.20 25.54 5.55
N ALA A 141 -5.45 26.56 4.73
CA ALA A 141 -4.78 26.74 3.44
C ALA A 141 -3.26 26.81 3.65
N ILE A 142 -2.54 25.77 3.22
CA ILE A 142 -1.08 25.70 3.29
C ILE A 142 -0.53 26.90 2.52
N THR A 143 0.18 27.77 3.24
CA THR A 143 0.80 28.95 2.64
C THR A 143 1.91 28.52 1.68
N ALA A 144 2.16 29.30 0.62
CA ALA A 144 3.16 28.95 -0.41
C ALA A 144 4.56 28.73 0.19
N ASP A 145 4.87 29.41 1.30
CA ASP A 145 6.15 29.30 2.00
C ASP A 145 6.29 27.96 2.75
N GLU A 146 5.20 27.48 3.37
CA GLU A 146 5.14 26.18 4.04
C GLU A 146 5.22 25.01 3.03
N LEU A 147 4.63 25.17 1.85
CA LEU A 147 4.75 24.18 0.76
C LEU A 147 6.21 24.04 0.29
N LEU A 148 6.92 25.15 0.14
CA LEU A 148 8.31 25.16 -0.30
C LEU A 148 9.23 24.53 0.77
N GLU A 149 8.92 24.74 2.05
CA GLU A 149 9.64 24.06 3.13
C GLU A 149 9.39 22.54 3.15
N ILE A 150 8.15 22.10 2.90
CA ILE A 150 7.80 20.68 2.75
C ILE A 150 8.56 20.07 1.57
N GLU A 151 8.66 20.77 0.45
CA GLU A 151 9.36 20.29 -0.74
C GLU A 151 10.88 20.17 -0.50
N ARG A 152 11.50 21.12 0.19
CA ARG A 152 12.91 21.02 0.62
C ARG A 152 13.13 19.84 1.56
N LYS A 153 12.25 19.66 2.55
CA LYS A 153 12.31 18.52 3.49
C LYS A 153 12.17 17.20 2.74
N LYS A 154 11.24 17.11 1.79
CA LYS A 154 11.06 15.95 0.92
C LYS A 154 12.34 15.65 0.12
N HIS A 155 12.91 16.63 -0.56
CA HIS A 155 14.15 16.46 -1.31
C HIS A 155 15.32 16.03 -0.40
N SER A 156 15.43 16.61 0.80
CA SER A 156 16.42 16.20 1.80
C SER A 156 16.26 14.72 2.17
N LEU A 157 15.04 14.27 2.45
CA LEU A 157 14.77 12.87 2.79
C LEU A 157 15.03 11.93 1.61
N GLU A 158 14.69 12.34 0.39
CA GLU A 158 14.98 11.58 -0.83
C GLU A 158 16.49 11.40 -1.04
N THR A 159 17.28 12.47 -0.87
CA THR A 159 18.75 12.36 -0.98
C THR A 159 19.36 11.51 0.13
N GLU A 160 18.85 11.59 1.36
CA GLU A 160 19.28 10.72 2.45
C GLU A 160 18.96 9.25 2.19
N MET A 161 17.77 8.96 1.66
CA MET A 161 17.39 7.60 1.25
C MET A 161 18.32 7.06 0.17
N LEU A 162 18.61 7.85 -0.87
CA LEU A 162 19.53 7.45 -1.94
C LEU A 162 20.94 7.17 -1.41
N LYS A 163 21.42 7.96 -0.44
CA LYS A 163 22.70 7.71 0.22
C LYS A 163 22.70 6.38 0.98
N LYS A 164 21.61 6.09 1.71
CA LYS A 164 21.45 4.81 2.43
C LYS A 164 21.37 3.62 1.47
N GLU A 165 20.71 3.79 0.33
CA GLU A 165 20.67 2.76 -0.72
C GLU A 165 22.06 2.47 -1.31
N LEU A 166 22.86 3.52 -1.55
CA LEU A 166 24.25 3.37 -1.99
C LEU A 166 25.11 2.65 -0.95
N GLU A 167 24.96 3.00 0.33
CA GLU A 167 25.65 2.31 1.44
C GLU A 167 25.30 0.81 1.46
N LEU A 168 24.02 0.45 1.30
CA LEU A 168 23.59 -0.95 1.24
C LEU A 168 24.16 -1.70 0.03
N LYS A 169 24.15 -1.08 -1.16
CA LYS A 169 24.77 -1.66 -2.36
C LYS A 169 26.27 -1.88 -2.17
N ASN A 170 26.97 -0.94 -1.54
CA ASN A 170 28.40 -1.09 -1.23
C ASN A 170 28.64 -2.28 -0.27
N ILE A 171 27.84 -2.43 0.78
CA ILE A 171 27.94 -3.58 1.70
C ILE A 171 27.67 -4.90 0.96
N GLN A 172 26.67 -4.93 0.08
CA GLN A 172 26.34 -6.10 -0.72
C GLN A 172 27.50 -6.49 -1.65
N ILE A 173 28.09 -5.51 -2.35
CA ILE A 173 29.27 -5.73 -3.20
C ILE A 173 30.41 -6.31 -2.36
N ILE A 174 30.78 -5.66 -1.25
CA ILE A 174 31.85 -6.14 -0.35
C ILE A 174 31.58 -7.58 0.08
N THR A 175 30.36 -7.89 0.53
CA THR A 175 29.98 -9.22 0.99
C THR A 175 30.08 -10.25 -0.15
N SER A 176 29.59 -9.91 -1.34
CA SER A 176 29.66 -10.77 -2.51
C SER A 176 31.11 -11.04 -2.96
N THR A 177 31.96 -10.02 -2.92
CA THR A 177 33.40 -10.12 -3.23
C THR A 177 34.10 -11.01 -2.20
N MET A 178 33.83 -10.82 -0.90
CA MET A 178 34.39 -11.65 0.16
C MET A 178 34.00 -13.12 0.02
N LEU A 179 32.73 -13.40 -0.30
CA LEU A 179 32.26 -14.77 -0.55
C LEU A 179 32.91 -15.39 -1.79
N ALA A 180 33.09 -14.62 -2.87
CA ALA A 180 33.76 -15.09 -4.07
C ALA A 180 35.24 -15.44 -3.80
N ARG A 181 35.95 -14.59 -3.04
CA ARG A 181 37.32 -14.85 -2.58
C ARG A 181 37.40 -16.13 -1.76
N GLN A 182 36.50 -16.32 -0.80
CA GLN A 182 36.45 -17.51 0.04
C GLN A 182 36.29 -18.79 -0.80
N LYS A 183 35.40 -18.78 -1.80
CA LYS A 183 35.20 -19.91 -2.72
C LYS A 183 36.44 -20.22 -3.56
N MET A 184 37.17 -19.20 -4.00
CA MET A 184 38.41 -19.41 -4.76
C MET A 184 39.50 -20.02 -3.88
N ILE A 185 39.61 -19.59 -2.61
CA ILE A 185 40.52 -20.20 -1.63
C ILE A 185 40.16 -21.68 -1.41
N GLU A 186 38.88 -21.99 -1.21
CA GLU A 186 38.38 -23.38 -1.04
C GLU A 186 38.65 -24.25 -2.27
N SER A 187 38.70 -23.65 -3.45
CA SER A 187 39.02 -24.34 -4.72
C SER A 187 40.53 -24.47 -4.96
N GLY A 188 41.38 -23.99 -4.05
CA GLY A 188 42.84 -24.08 -4.14
C GLY A 188 43.51 -23.00 -5.00
N VAL A 189 42.80 -21.92 -5.34
CA VAL A 189 43.39 -20.81 -6.11
C VAL A 189 44.36 -20.02 -5.22
N PRO A 190 45.59 -19.71 -5.68
CA PRO A 190 46.56 -18.94 -4.93
C PRO A 190 46.05 -17.54 -4.58
N GLN A 191 46.36 -17.07 -3.37
CA GLN A 191 45.87 -15.79 -2.88
C GLN A 191 46.35 -14.58 -3.71
N SER A 192 47.56 -14.66 -4.28
CA SER A 192 48.08 -13.64 -5.21
C SER A 192 47.26 -13.50 -6.48
N GLU A 193 46.71 -14.60 -6.99
CA GLU A 193 45.85 -14.61 -8.17
C GLU A 193 44.46 -14.05 -7.83
N ILE A 194 43.93 -14.41 -6.66
CA ILE A 194 42.67 -13.86 -6.12
C ILE A 194 42.76 -12.34 -5.95
N ASP A 195 43.86 -11.83 -5.41
CA ASP A 195 44.08 -10.39 -5.20
C ASP A 195 44.16 -9.61 -6.51
N SER A 196 44.66 -10.23 -7.57
CA SER A 196 44.68 -9.64 -8.92
C SER A 196 43.29 -9.58 -9.56
N ILE A 197 42.43 -10.56 -9.31
CA ILE A 197 41.10 -10.67 -9.95
C ILE A 197 40.03 -9.90 -9.17
N LEU A 198 40.06 -9.98 -7.84
CA LEU A 198 39.08 -9.38 -6.93
C LEU A 198 39.78 -8.50 -5.90
N PRO A 199 40.23 -7.29 -6.28
CA PRO A 199 40.90 -6.40 -5.35
C PRO A 199 39.95 -5.96 -4.24
N LEU A 200 40.45 -5.94 -3.00
CA LEU A 200 39.69 -5.39 -1.88
C LEU A 200 39.57 -3.87 -2.06
N PRO A 201 38.40 -3.27 -1.76
CA PRO A 201 38.28 -1.83 -1.73
C PRO A 201 39.24 -1.27 -0.68
N ILE A 202 40.16 -0.40 -1.13
CA ILE A 202 41.17 0.25 -0.30
C ILE A 202 40.41 1.04 0.76
N LYS A 203 40.62 0.72 2.05
CA LYS A 203 40.17 1.59 3.13
C LYS A 203 41.00 2.87 2.99
N THR A 204 40.40 3.98 2.56
CA THR A 204 41.01 5.29 2.71
C THR A 204 41.12 5.54 4.22
N THR A 205 42.27 5.20 4.79
CA THR A 205 42.65 5.63 6.13
C THR A 205 42.79 7.15 6.08
N ASN A 206 41.76 7.86 6.53
CA ASN A 206 41.86 9.29 6.84
C ASN A 206 42.68 9.48 8.14
N ASP A 207 43.88 8.89 8.19
CA ASP A 207 44.86 9.06 9.26
C ASP A 207 46.06 9.84 8.69
N ALA A 208 45.81 11.12 8.41
CA ALA A 208 46.79 12.15 8.04
C ALA A 208 45.98 13.47 7.93
N ILE A 209 46.16 14.55 8.69
CA ILE A 209 47.32 15.13 9.37
C ILE A 209 46.76 16.03 10.48
N ASN A 210 47.21 15.86 11.72
CA ASN A 210 47.22 16.92 12.71
C ASN A 210 48.60 16.87 13.37
N ILE A 211 49.57 17.54 12.72
CA ILE A 211 50.83 17.99 13.31
C ILE A 211 50.85 19.51 13.10
#